data_AF-A0A956ASN9-F1
#
_entry.id   AF-A0A956ASN9-F1
#
_cell.length_a   1.000
_cell.length_b   1.000
_cell.length_c   1.000
_cell.angle_alpha   90.00
_cell.angle_beta   90.00
_cell.angle_gamma   90.00
#
_symmetry.space_group_name_H-M   'P 1'
#
loop_
_entity.id
_entity.type
_entity.pdbx_description
1 polymer ?
#
loop_
_entity_poly.entity_id
_entity_poly.type
_entity_poly.pdbx_seq_one_letter_code
_entity_poly.pdbx_strand_id
1 'polypeptide(L)'
;MSELQARLPVHPVTVTLGEGPVGLIVVDAGVGFTRQGNLADPKHMVPMVHRIAATWRALHAAIGDRLHTLCFLDTHEADIPEPPYPPHCERGTGEENLVPALAWLDGDAHAL
;
A
#
# COMPACT_ATOMS: atom_id res chain seq x y z
N MET A 1 -23.87 -3.27 8.87
CA MET A 1 -23.12 -3.80 7.72
C MET A 1 -23.84 -3.37 6.46
N SER A 2 -23.14 -2.92 5.42
CA SER A 2 -23.79 -2.59 4.13
C SER A 2 -24.18 -3.88 3.39
N GLU A 3 -25.15 -3.79 2.47
CA GLU A 3 -25.51 -4.92 1.57
C GLU A 3 -24.31 -5.45 0.79
N LEU A 4 -23.39 -4.55 0.40
CA LEU A 4 -22.14 -4.92 -0.26
C LEU A 4 -21.26 -5.81 0.63
N GLN A 5 -21.12 -5.46 1.91
CA GLN A 5 -20.35 -6.25 2.89
C GLN A 5 -20.95 -7.65 3.12
N ALA A 6 -22.27 -7.77 3.10
CA ALA A 6 -22.94 -9.07 3.25
C ALA A 6 -22.74 -10.00 2.05
N ARG A 7 -22.37 -9.44 0.88
CA ARG A 7 -22.19 -10.18 -0.38
C ARG A 7 -20.73 -10.42 -0.77
N LEU A 8 -19.77 -9.83 -0.05
CA LEU A 8 -18.35 -10.11 -0.28
C LEU A 8 -18.07 -11.58 0.08
N PRO A 9 -17.37 -12.36 -0.77
CA PRO A 9 -17.00 -13.75 -0.49
C PRO A 9 -15.88 -13.85 0.57
N VAL A 10 -15.52 -12.73 1.18
CA VAL A 10 -14.47 -12.61 2.20
C VAL A 10 -15.06 -11.95 3.44
N HIS A 11 -14.76 -12.53 4.60
CA HIS A 11 -15.23 -12.04 5.89
C HIS A 11 -14.04 -11.73 6.80
N PRO A 12 -14.08 -10.61 7.55
CA PRO A 12 -13.07 -10.33 8.54
C PRO A 12 -13.06 -11.42 9.62
N VAL A 13 -11.88 -11.94 9.94
CA VAL A 13 -11.67 -12.86 11.05
C VAL A 13 -10.49 -12.39 11.88
N THR A 14 -10.50 -12.72 13.17
CA THR A 14 -9.34 -12.50 14.03
C THR A 14 -8.34 -13.61 13.83
N VAL A 15 -7.09 -13.25 13.60
CA VAL A 15 -5.97 -14.20 13.49
C VAL A 15 -4.96 -13.92 14.60
N THR A 16 -4.43 -14.97 15.21
CA THR A 16 -3.31 -14.87 16.14
C THR A 16 -2.02 -14.92 15.35
N LEU A 17 -1.16 -13.91 15.51
CA LEU A 17 0.19 -13.93 14.93
C LEU A 17 1.05 -14.94 15.70
N GLY A 18 1.82 -15.75 14.97
CA GLY A 18 2.74 -16.73 15.56
C GLY A 18 3.93 -16.07 16.26
N GLU A 19 4.77 -16.91 16.88
CA GLU A 19 6.02 -16.48 17.54
C GLU A 19 7.17 -16.19 16.55
N GLY A 20 7.06 -16.65 15.31
CA GLY A 20 8.05 -16.43 14.26
C GLY A 20 8.02 -15.01 13.63
N PRO A 21 8.82 -14.81 12.56
CA PRO A 21 8.80 -13.59 11.76
C PRO A 21 7.43 -13.33 11.14
N VAL A 22 7.07 -12.06 10.99
CA VAL A 22 5.81 -11.60 10.40
C VAL A 22 6.13 -10.62 9.27
N GLY A 23 5.53 -10.84 8.10
CA GLY A 23 5.66 -9.94 6.96
C GLY A 23 4.47 -8.98 6.85
N LEU A 24 4.72 -7.68 6.71
CA LEU A 24 3.76 -6.73 6.17
C LEU A 24 4.13 -6.43 4.72
N ILE A 25 3.19 -6.67 3.80
CA ILE A 25 3.36 -6.32 2.39
C ILE A 25 2.48 -5.10 2.10
N VAL A 26 3.10 -4.02 1.66
CA VAL A 26 2.43 -2.81 1.17
C VAL A 26 2.50 -2.84 -0.34
N VAL A 27 1.35 -2.74 -1.00
CA VAL A 27 1.22 -2.83 -2.45
C VAL A 27 0.62 -1.54 -2.97
N ASP A 28 1.30 -0.91 -3.92
CA ASP A 28 0.80 0.19 -4.75
C ASP A 28 0.29 1.40 -3.96
N ALA A 29 0.95 1.70 -2.84
CA ALA A 29 0.72 2.92 -2.07
C ALA A 29 1.41 4.15 -2.70
N GLY A 30 1.46 4.21 -4.03
CA GLY A 30 2.08 5.27 -4.82
C GLY A 30 1.20 6.52 -4.92
N VAL A 31 1.81 7.64 -5.31
CA VAL A 31 1.13 8.92 -5.56
C VAL A 31 0.05 8.77 -6.65
N GLY A 32 0.34 7.98 -7.70
CA GLY A 32 -0.51 7.68 -8.87
C GLY A 32 -1.92 7.21 -8.55
N PHE A 33 -2.06 6.43 -7.47
CA PHE A 33 -3.35 5.88 -7.02
C PHE A 33 -4.00 6.69 -5.92
N THR A 34 -3.25 7.56 -5.26
CA THR A 34 -3.70 8.22 -4.02
C THR A 34 -3.97 9.69 -4.17
N ARG A 35 -3.18 10.45 -4.92
CA ARG A 35 -3.22 11.92 -4.87
C ARG A 35 -3.25 12.58 -6.23
N GLN A 36 -2.54 12.01 -7.19
CA GLN A 36 -2.36 12.57 -8.52
C GLN A 36 -2.26 11.43 -9.53
N GLY A 37 -2.74 11.64 -10.75
CA GLY A 37 -2.70 10.66 -11.81
C GLY A 37 -4.09 10.23 -12.26
N ASN A 38 -4.15 9.54 -13.39
CA ASN A 38 -5.41 9.14 -14.00
C ASN A 38 -6.21 8.14 -13.16
N LEU A 39 -5.54 7.42 -12.24
CA LEU A 39 -6.15 6.44 -11.34
C LEU A 39 -6.21 6.91 -9.87
N ALA A 40 -5.96 8.19 -9.61
CA ALA A 40 -5.96 8.70 -8.25
C ALA A 40 -7.38 8.80 -7.66
N ASP A 41 -7.56 8.26 -6.45
CA ASP A 41 -8.78 8.47 -5.66
C ASP A 41 -8.44 8.99 -4.24
N PRO A 42 -8.17 10.30 -4.09
CA PRO A 42 -7.75 10.87 -2.81
C PRO A 42 -8.76 10.70 -1.70
N LYS A 43 -10.06 10.68 -2.03
CA LYS A 43 -11.13 10.56 -1.04
C LYS A 43 -11.06 9.24 -0.29
N HIS A 44 -10.77 8.15 -1.00
CA HIS A 44 -10.75 6.82 -0.40
C HIS A 44 -9.33 6.35 -0.04
N MET A 45 -8.33 6.73 -0.82
CA MET A 45 -6.97 6.22 -0.68
C MET A 45 -6.15 6.96 0.37
N VAL A 46 -6.34 8.27 0.59
CA VAL A 46 -5.61 8.98 1.66
C VAL A 46 -5.92 8.40 3.05
N PRO A 47 -7.18 8.16 3.43
CA PRO A 47 -7.49 7.48 4.70
C PRO A 47 -6.91 6.07 4.77
N MET A 48 -6.90 5.31 3.66
CA MET A 48 -6.32 3.96 3.60
C MET A 48 -4.82 3.98 3.88
N VAL A 49 -4.08 4.88 3.26
CA VAL A 49 -2.63 5.06 3.49
C VAL A 49 -2.34 5.38 4.95
N HIS A 50 -3.12 6.26 5.57
CA HIS A 50 -2.96 6.55 7.00
C HIS A 50 -3.24 5.32 7.89
N ARG A 51 -4.21 4.48 7.50
CA ARG A 51 -4.45 3.20 8.18
C ARG A 51 -3.27 2.24 8.03
N ILE A 52 -2.64 2.15 6.86
CA ILE A 52 -1.43 1.34 6.66
C ILE A 52 -0.33 1.80 7.63
N ALA A 53 -0.05 3.09 7.70
CA ALA A 53 0.95 3.64 8.61
C ALA A 53 0.63 3.34 10.08
N ALA A 54 -0.65 3.46 10.48
CA ALA A 54 -1.09 3.13 11.83
C ALA A 54 -0.97 1.63 12.14
N THR A 55 -1.32 0.77 11.19
CA THR A 55 -1.18 -0.69 11.31
C THR A 55 0.28 -1.10 11.44
N TRP A 56 1.17 -0.53 10.62
CA TRP A 56 2.60 -0.80 10.74
C TRP A 56 3.13 -0.42 12.13
N ARG A 57 2.79 0.79 12.63
CA ARG A 57 3.23 1.23 13.97
C ARG A 57 2.72 0.32 15.08
N ALA A 58 1.46 -0.11 14.98
CA ALA A 58 0.86 -1.02 15.96
C ALA A 58 1.54 -2.40 15.93
N LEU A 59 1.83 -2.94 14.74
CA LEU A 59 2.56 -4.19 14.59
C LEU A 59 3.99 -4.05 15.12
N HIS A 60 4.73 -3.04 14.69
CA HIS A 60 6.09 -2.80 15.14
C HIS A 60 6.17 -2.64 16.66
N ALA A 61 5.25 -1.90 17.28
CA ALA A 61 5.17 -1.79 18.74
C ALA A 61 4.86 -3.12 19.44
N ALA A 62 4.08 -4.01 18.82
CA ALA A 62 3.69 -5.28 19.41
C ALA A 62 4.72 -6.41 19.21
N ILE A 63 5.43 -6.42 18.08
CA ILE A 63 6.27 -7.55 17.67
C ILE A 63 7.73 -7.18 17.36
N GLY A 64 8.08 -5.90 17.37
CA GLY A 64 9.43 -5.39 17.22
C GLY A 64 10.11 -5.88 15.94
N ASP A 65 11.35 -6.34 16.10
CA ASP A 65 12.23 -6.79 15.01
C ASP A 65 11.74 -8.05 14.27
N ARG A 66 10.67 -8.68 14.76
CA ARG A 66 10.01 -9.77 14.02
C ARG A 66 9.21 -9.25 12.82
N LEU A 67 8.94 -7.94 12.75
CA LEU A 67 8.23 -7.33 11.63
C LEU A 67 9.20 -7.05 10.48
N HIS A 68 8.96 -7.69 9.35
CA HIS A 68 9.62 -7.39 8.08
C HIS A 68 8.63 -6.72 7.14
N THR A 69 9.05 -5.67 6.43
CA THR A 69 8.15 -4.91 5.56
C THR A 69 8.67 -4.91 4.13
N LEU A 70 7.82 -5.32 3.19
CA LEU A 70 8.10 -5.20 1.76
C LEU A 70 7.13 -4.17 1.17
N CYS A 71 7.66 -3.27 0.35
CA CYS A 71 6.85 -2.28 -0.37
C CYS A 71 7.06 -2.47 -1.86
N PHE A 72 5.99 -2.81 -2.57
CA PHE A 72 5.99 -2.90 -4.02
C PHE A 72 5.22 -1.72 -4.59
N LEU A 73 5.80 -1.09 -5.61
CA LEU A 73 5.21 0.04 -6.31
C LEU A 73 5.01 -0.34 -7.76
N ASP A 74 3.81 -0.09 -8.27
CA ASP A 74 3.57 -0.07 -9.70
C ASP A 74 4.39 1.06 -10.36
N THR A 75 5.05 0.75 -11.46
CA THR A 75 5.85 1.71 -12.22
C THR A 75 5.90 1.30 -13.67
N HIS A 76 5.40 2.16 -14.55
CA HIS A 76 5.35 1.93 -15.99
C HIS A 76 6.48 2.68 -16.71
N GLU A 77 6.96 2.12 -17.81
CA GLU A 77 7.75 2.88 -18.77
C GLU A 77 6.82 3.67 -19.67
N ALA A 78 7.21 4.89 -20.04
CA ALA A 78 6.43 5.73 -20.95
C ALA A 78 6.19 5.01 -22.28
N ASP A 79 5.04 5.30 -22.89
CA ASP A 79 4.62 4.79 -24.21
C ASP A 79 4.43 3.25 -24.29
N ILE A 80 4.40 2.53 -23.16
CA ILE A 80 4.00 1.11 -23.10
C ILE A 80 2.57 1.02 -22.53
N PRO A 81 1.53 0.95 -23.37
CA PRO A 81 0.15 0.96 -22.89
C PRO A 81 -0.25 -0.36 -22.23
N GLU A 82 -1.05 -0.27 -21.15
CA GLU A 82 -1.69 -1.42 -20.48
C GLU A 82 -3.22 -1.29 -20.51
N PRO A 83 -3.90 -1.64 -21.62
CA PRO A 83 -5.36 -1.60 -21.66
C PRO A 83 -5.99 -2.58 -20.66
N PRO A 84 -7.08 -2.20 -19.95
CA PRO A 84 -7.91 -1.02 -20.18
C PRO A 84 -7.48 0.23 -19.39
N TYR A 85 -6.37 0.19 -18.67
CA TYR A 85 -5.94 1.29 -17.80
C TYR A 85 -5.38 2.47 -18.63
N PRO A 86 -5.70 3.72 -18.26
CA PRO A 86 -5.01 4.88 -18.82
C PRO A 86 -3.55 4.89 -18.36
N PRO A 87 -2.66 5.69 -18.99
CA PRO A 87 -1.31 5.90 -18.48
C PRO A 87 -1.33 6.30 -17.00
N HIS A 88 -0.51 5.64 -16.18
CA HIS A 88 -0.46 5.85 -14.73
C HIS A 88 0.91 5.40 -14.19
N CYS A 89 1.33 5.97 -13.06
CA CYS A 89 2.55 5.55 -12.37
C CYS A 89 3.79 5.49 -13.30
N GLU A 90 3.87 6.38 -14.30
CA GLU A 90 4.96 6.37 -15.26
C GLU A 90 6.26 6.87 -14.62
N ARG A 91 7.36 6.18 -14.89
CA ARG A 91 8.69 6.52 -14.34
C ARG A 91 9.07 7.96 -14.69
N GLY A 92 9.46 8.72 -13.66
CA GLY A 92 9.91 10.11 -13.76
C GLY A 92 8.80 11.14 -13.68
N THR A 93 7.53 10.74 -13.54
CA THR A 93 6.40 11.68 -13.41
C THR A 93 6.15 12.13 -11.98
N GLY A 94 6.65 11.35 -11.01
CA GLY A 94 6.36 11.50 -9.60
C GLY A 94 5.15 10.68 -9.13
N GLU A 95 4.33 10.15 -10.04
CA GLU A 95 3.19 9.27 -9.72
C GLU A 95 3.65 7.92 -9.18
N GLU A 96 4.77 7.41 -9.68
CA GLU A 96 5.40 6.14 -9.31
C GLU A 96 5.97 6.13 -7.88
N ASN A 97 6.19 7.32 -7.30
CA ASN A 97 6.80 7.42 -5.98
C ASN A 97 5.82 7.06 -4.87
N LEU A 98 6.36 6.53 -3.77
CA LEU A 98 5.61 6.27 -2.57
C LEU A 98 4.99 7.56 -2.02
N VAL A 99 3.76 7.47 -1.52
CA VAL A 99 3.10 8.62 -0.89
C VAL A 99 3.91 9.20 0.27
N PRO A 100 3.92 10.53 0.47
CA PRO A 100 4.68 11.16 1.56
C PRO A 100 4.39 10.62 2.96
N ALA A 101 3.18 10.13 3.21
CA ALA A 101 2.81 9.55 4.50
C ALA A 101 3.51 8.20 4.80
N LEU A 102 4.03 7.54 3.78
CA LEU A 102 4.76 6.27 3.85
C LEU A 102 6.21 6.38 3.37
N ALA A 103 6.68 7.55 2.95
CA ALA A 103 8.04 7.75 2.42
C ALA A 103 9.17 7.28 3.36
N TRP A 104 8.91 7.11 4.66
CA TRP A 104 9.87 6.53 5.61
C TRP A 104 10.12 5.02 5.39
N LEU A 105 9.28 4.34 4.60
CA LEU A 105 9.53 2.97 4.13
C LEU A 105 10.55 2.93 2.99
N ASP A 106 10.78 4.05 2.31
CA ASP A 106 11.78 4.18 1.26
C ASP A 106 13.16 4.38 1.91
N GLY A 107 13.98 3.32 1.88
CA GLY A 107 15.30 3.30 2.52
C GLY A 107 15.35 2.79 3.97
N ASP A 108 14.28 2.19 4.49
CA ASP A 108 14.33 1.47 5.77
C ASP A 108 15.24 0.23 5.65
N ALA A 109 16.11 -0.05 6.62
CA ALA A 109 17.00 -1.23 6.62
C ALA A 109 16.22 -2.56 6.68
N HIS A 110 14.91 -2.48 6.92
CA HIS A 110 13.96 -3.59 6.93
C HIS A 110 13.12 -3.69 5.64
N ALA A 111 13.27 -2.75 4.70
CA ALA A 111 12.78 -2.83 3.34
C ALA A 111 13.87 -3.49 2.49
N LEU A 112 13.64 -4.75 2.12
CA LEU A 112 14.46 -5.50 1.15
C LEU A 112 13.85 -5.40 -0.25
#